data_AF-A0A2A9M1W5-F1
#
_entry.id   AF-A0A2A9M1W5-F1
#
_cell.length_a   1.000
_cell.length_b   1.000
_cell.length_c   1.000
_cell.angle_alpha   90.00
_cell.angle_beta   90.00
_cell.angle_gamma   90.00
#
_symmetry.space_group_name_H-M   'P 1'
#
loop_
_entity.id
_entity.type
_entity.pdbx_description
1 polymer ?
#
loop_
_entity_poly.entity_id
_entity_poly.type
_entity_poly.pdbx_seq_one_letter_code
_entity_poly.pdbx_strand_id
1 'polypeptide(L)'
;MGKHKHSKDKLYVVQSEYAADWGGYKAKALQLPYKALPFYCCGLSLRPFEDAVCTAEGVVFDPANILPYIKRYRRNPVNGKPLAAGDLVPLKFHKNDEGKFHCPVTYKVFNQHTHIVANRKSGHVYSYEAIENLCKKAKNWNDLLTGEPFSHSDIIHIQNPADAKTRYIEGFYHVREGQDAEVAAKGVPAEKDSMKPATKKTEWMERILAEAGEKEEARKAAHNKLIPNMYADGQGETAKAADATNVGSDAPQAAKIEEKHSIYTTHRMAAGFTSTIVQGSSKQEYRELTERERMQPFYDRCRNLKKKGYVRIVTTQGNLNLELHADMAPRACDSFLRHCASKYYEDTIFHRCIRNFMIQGGRAELREPSTKAGRNVSSRSISGFPGGAPFENEFDSRLVHQGIGVVAMANDGSKRSNLSEFFITFKSCEHLNNKHTIFGRVVGGLDVLRRWENLETDKKDKPLNPRR
;
A
#
# COMPACT_ATOMS: atom_id res chain seq x y z
N MET A 1 17.68 -2.01 55.72
CA MET A 1 18.86 -1.19 56.05
C MET A 1 19.32 -0.45 54.80
N GLY A 2 19.17 0.87 54.76
CA GLY A 2 19.43 1.71 53.58
C GLY A 2 20.87 2.21 53.49
N LYS A 3 21.51 2.04 52.33
CA LYS A 3 22.91 2.45 52.07
C LYS A 3 23.09 3.79 51.34
N HIS A 4 22.04 4.60 51.15
CA HIS A 4 22.15 5.84 50.36
C HIS A 4 21.69 7.12 51.09
N LYS A 5 21.86 7.19 52.41
CA LYS A 5 21.36 8.34 53.20
C LYS A 5 22.36 9.50 53.38
N HIS A 6 23.58 9.41 52.85
CA HIS A 6 24.60 10.47 53.02
C HIS A 6 25.24 10.87 51.69
N SER A 7 24.64 11.85 51.01
CA SER A 7 25.31 12.78 50.06
C SER A 7 24.24 13.64 49.36
N LYS A 8 23.47 14.44 50.12
CA LYS A 8 22.48 15.37 49.54
C LYS A 8 22.90 16.84 49.50
N ASP A 9 24.13 17.17 49.92
CA ASP A 9 24.68 18.54 49.85
C ASP A 9 25.89 18.59 48.90
N LYS A 10 25.64 18.39 47.61
CA LYS A 10 26.62 18.72 46.56
C LYS A 10 26.04 19.86 45.73
N LEU A 11 26.82 20.93 45.57
CA LEU A 11 26.48 22.11 44.74
C LEU A 11 26.50 21.81 43.23
N TYR A 12 26.87 20.59 42.83
CA TYR A 12 26.95 20.15 41.45
C TYR A 12 26.27 18.79 41.30
N VAL A 13 25.61 18.59 40.16
CA VAL A 13 24.97 17.32 39.79
C VAL A 13 25.94 16.55 38.89
N VAL A 14 26.20 15.29 39.20
CA VAL A 14 27.09 14.46 38.38
C VAL A 14 26.36 14.03 37.10
N GLN A 15 27.06 13.89 35.97
CA GLN A 15 26.44 13.53 34.69
C GLN A 15 25.61 12.23 34.76
N SER A 16 26.04 11.26 35.58
CA SER A 16 25.30 10.02 35.86
C SER A 16 24.00 10.27 36.63
N GLU A 17 24.01 11.16 37.63
CA GLU A 17 22.84 11.55 38.42
C GLU A 17 21.86 12.38 37.59
N TYR A 18 22.36 13.27 36.73
CA TYR A 18 21.52 14.00 35.78
C TYR A 18 20.86 13.05 34.78
N ALA A 19 21.60 12.08 34.24
CA ALA A 19 21.08 11.10 33.29
C ALA A 19 20.00 10.18 33.90
N ALA A 20 20.14 9.78 35.17
CA ALA A 20 19.24 8.84 35.82
C ALA A 20 18.01 9.51 36.47
N ASP A 21 18.25 10.54 37.29
CA ASP A 21 17.26 10.99 38.27
C ASP A 21 16.59 12.33 37.90
N TRP A 22 17.25 13.22 37.17
CA TRP A 22 16.79 14.62 37.04
C TRP A 22 16.56 15.17 35.62
N GLY A 23 17.31 14.75 34.60
CA GLY A 23 17.23 15.45 33.29
C GLY A 23 17.83 14.77 32.06
N GLY A 24 18.22 13.50 32.14
CA GLY A 24 18.62 12.73 30.96
C GLY A 24 17.48 12.64 29.93
N TYR A 25 17.78 12.88 28.66
CA TYR A 25 16.87 12.56 27.55
C TYR A 25 16.59 11.05 27.58
N LYS A 26 15.49 10.66 28.22
CA LYS A 26 14.96 9.30 28.13
C LYS A 26 14.45 9.17 26.71
N ALA A 27 15.05 8.26 25.93
CA ALA A 27 14.59 7.95 24.59
C ALA A 27 13.09 7.68 24.68
N LYS A 28 12.26 8.63 24.21
CA LYS A 28 10.84 8.38 24.07
C LYS A 28 10.74 7.23 23.07
N ALA A 29 10.25 6.08 23.52
CA ALA A 29 9.75 5.06 22.61
C ALA A 29 8.90 5.80 21.58
N LEU A 30 9.16 5.55 20.29
CA LEU A 30 8.48 6.20 19.17
C LEU A 30 6.98 6.27 19.49
N GLN A 31 6.49 7.45 19.88
CA GLN A 31 5.06 7.64 20.07
C GLN A 31 4.48 7.70 18.67
N LEU A 32 3.95 6.56 18.23
CA LEU A 32 3.07 6.54 17.06
C LEU A 32 1.96 7.58 17.32
N PRO A 33 1.62 8.41 16.33
CA PRO A 33 0.70 9.54 16.51
C PRO A 33 -0.71 9.13 16.96
N TYR A 34 -1.06 7.84 16.88
CA TYR A 34 -2.35 7.30 17.28
C TYR A 34 -2.18 6.09 18.20
N LYS A 35 -2.21 6.32 19.51
CA LYS A 35 -2.22 5.23 20.50
C LYS A 35 -3.51 4.40 20.41
N ALA A 36 -4.63 5.05 20.12
CA ALA A 36 -5.95 4.43 19.96
C ALA A 36 -6.44 4.49 18.52
N LEU A 37 -7.08 3.41 18.07
CA LEU A 37 -7.74 3.32 16.78
C LEU A 37 -8.93 4.32 16.70
N PRO A 38 -9.03 5.16 15.67
CA PRO A 38 -10.19 6.01 15.45
C PRO A 38 -11.49 5.19 15.33
N PHE A 39 -12.62 5.73 15.80
CA PHE A 39 -13.90 4.99 15.79
C PHE A 39 -14.40 4.61 14.40
N TYR A 40 -13.96 5.32 13.36
CA TYR A 40 -14.34 5.08 11.96
C TYR A 40 -13.42 4.06 11.26
N CYS A 41 -12.43 3.51 11.96
CA CYS A 41 -11.51 2.52 11.40
C CYS A 41 -11.87 1.10 11.84
N CYS A 42 -11.66 0.15 10.94
CA CYS A 42 -11.82 -1.27 11.19
C CYS A 42 -10.66 -1.79 12.07
N GLY A 43 -11.01 -2.57 13.10
CA GLY A 43 -10.05 -3.15 14.04
C GLY A 43 -9.11 -4.18 13.43
N LEU A 44 -9.41 -4.74 12.26
CA LEU A 44 -8.57 -5.74 11.57
C LEU A 44 -7.73 -5.14 10.44
N SER A 45 -8.34 -4.30 9.58
CA SER A 45 -7.62 -3.71 8.44
C SER A 45 -6.92 -2.39 8.80
N LEU A 46 -7.24 -1.82 9.96
CA LEU A 46 -6.78 -0.50 10.44
C LEU A 46 -7.10 0.66 9.48
N ARG A 47 -8.03 0.44 8.54
CA ARG A 47 -8.50 1.40 7.53
C ARG A 47 -9.91 1.88 7.84
N PRO A 48 -10.34 3.05 7.34
CA PRO A 48 -11.72 3.48 7.41
C PRO A 48 -12.67 2.40 6.87
N PHE A 49 -13.74 2.10 7.58
CA PHE A 49 -14.75 1.16 7.11
C PHE A 49 -15.71 1.83 6.13
N GLU A 50 -16.24 1.04 5.18
CA GLU A 50 -17.37 1.44 4.34
C GLU A 50 -18.67 1.02 5.03
N ASP A 51 -18.79 -0.28 5.31
CA ASP A 51 -19.84 -0.89 6.11
C ASP A 51 -19.30 -1.28 7.49
N ALA A 52 -20.09 -1.08 8.53
CA ALA A 52 -19.67 -1.33 9.90
C ALA A 52 -20.45 -2.49 10.52
N VAL A 53 -19.70 -3.45 11.07
CA VAL A 53 -20.22 -4.44 12.04
C VAL A 53 -19.43 -4.33 13.33
N CYS A 54 -20.03 -4.66 14.46
CA CYS A 54 -19.32 -4.67 15.73
C CYS A 54 -19.49 -5.98 16.48
N THR A 55 -18.54 -6.23 17.37
CA THR A 55 -18.63 -7.28 18.39
C THR A 55 -19.34 -6.74 19.63
N ALA A 56 -19.76 -7.63 20.54
CA ALA A 56 -20.34 -7.24 21.83
C ALA A 56 -19.42 -6.34 22.69
N GLU A 57 -18.10 -6.41 22.48
CA GLU A 57 -17.10 -5.57 23.16
C GLU A 57 -16.98 -4.15 22.56
N GLY A 58 -17.69 -3.87 21.46
CA GLY A 58 -17.73 -2.54 20.84
C GLY A 58 -16.63 -2.25 19.81
N VAL A 59 -15.81 -3.25 19.46
CA VAL A 59 -14.84 -3.12 18.37
C VAL A 59 -15.55 -3.19 17.02
N VAL A 60 -15.28 -2.22 16.16
CA VAL A 60 -15.87 -2.10 14.82
C VAL A 60 -14.97 -2.78 13.79
N PHE A 61 -15.58 -3.51 12.86
CA PHE A 61 -14.94 -4.17 11.75
C PHE A 61 -15.69 -3.92 10.45
N ASP A 62 -14.97 -4.09 9.36
CA ASP A 62 -15.54 -4.16 8.02
C ASP A 62 -15.98 -5.60 7.73
N PRO A 63 -17.26 -5.85 7.38
CA PRO A 63 -17.78 -7.17 7.01
C PRO A 63 -16.90 -7.90 5.99
N ALA A 64 -16.38 -7.19 4.98
CA ALA A 64 -15.58 -7.77 3.91
C ALA A 64 -14.28 -8.39 4.43
N ASN A 65 -13.74 -7.85 5.53
CA ASN A 65 -12.47 -8.29 6.12
C ASN A 65 -12.68 -9.29 7.26
N ILE A 66 -13.68 -9.08 8.11
CA ILE A 66 -13.89 -9.90 9.32
C ILE A 66 -14.51 -11.26 9.01
N LEU A 67 -15.42 -11.36 8.03
CA LEU A 67 -16.07 -12.63 7.70
C LEU A 67 -15.07 -13.67 7.17
N PRO A 68 -14.13 -13.35 6.26
CA PRO A 68 -13.05 -14.28 5.88
C PRO A 68 -12.14 -14.64 7.06
N TYR A 69 -11.84 -13.69 7.94
CA TYR A 69 -11.01 -13.94 9.12
C TYR A 69 -11.65 -14.95 10.08
N ILE A 70 -12.95 -14.77 10.38
CA ILE A 70 -13.72 -15.71 11.23
C ILE A 70 -13.78 -17.10 10.59
N LYS A 71 -13.97 -17.19 9.27
CA LYS A 71 -13.97 -18.48 8.55
C LYS A 71 -12.64 -19.21 8.69
N ARG A 72 -11.51 -18.49 8.63
CA ARG A 72 -10.17 -19.06 8.68
C ARG A 72 -9.70 -19.40 10.11
N TYR A 73 -9.94 -18.51 11.07
CA TYR A 73 -9.33 -18.61 12.40
C TYR A 73 -10.33 -18.87 13.54
N ARG A 74 -11.63 -18.68 13.33
CA ARG A 74 -12.72 -18.83 14.33
C ARG A 74 -12.45 -18.12 15.66
N ARG A 75 -11.71 -17.01 15.61
CA ARG A 75 -11.30 -16.20 16.76
C ARG A 75 -11.51 -14.73 16.45
N ASN A 76 -11.62 -13.92 17.49
CA ASN A 76 -11.71 -12.48 17.40
C ASN A 76 -10.29 -11.90 17.25
N PRO A 77 -10.05 -11.04 16.24
CA PRO A 77 -8.72 -10.50 15.95
C PRO A 77 -8.19 -9.52 17.01
N VAL A 78 -9.03 -9.00 17.91
CA VAL A 78 -8.60 -8.05 18.95
C VAL A 78 -8.26 -8.73 20.25
N ASN A 79 -9.10 -9.64 20.75
CA ASN A 79 -8.92 -10.25 22.07
C ASN A 79 -8.50 -11.74 22.03
N GLY A 80 -8.52 -12.39 20.85
CA GLY A 80 -8.19 -13.80 20.68
C GLY A 80 -9.26 -14.81 21.14
N LYS A 81 -10.41 -14.35 21.66
CA LYS A 81 -11.53 -15.21 22.09
C LYS A 81 -12.25 -15.85 20.89
N PRO A 82 -12.94 -16.99 21.05
CA PRO A 82 -13.75 -17.57 19.96
C PRO A 82 -14.85 -16.59 19.54
N LEU A 83 -15.08 -16.47 18.22
CA LEU A 83 -16.08 -15.57 17.64
C LEU A 83 -16.75 -16.23 16.45
N ALA A 84 -18.09 -16.27 16.45
CA ALA A 84 -18.89 -16.73 15.32
C ALA A 84 -19.44 -15.54 14.52
N ALA A 85 -19.82 -15.79 13.25
CA ALA A 85 -20.41 -14.75 12.40
C ALA A 85 -21.73 -14.21 12.96
N GLY A 86 -22.52 -15.04 13.66
CA GLY A 86 -23.79 -14.64 14.27
C GLY A 86 -23.65 -13.72 15.48
N ASP A 87 -22.44 -13.61 16.05
CA ASP A 87 -22.17 -12.73 17.20
C ASP A 87 -21.90 -11.27 16.76
N LEU A 88 -21.82 -11.03 15.45
CA LEU A 88 -21.60 -9.71 14.87
C LEU A 88 -22.93 -8.96 14.73
N VAL A 89 -22.90 -7.70 15.13
CA VAL A 89 -24.05 -6.79 15.06
C VAL A 89 -23.79 -5.77 13.95
N PRO A 90 -24.66 -5.67 12.92
CA PRO A 90 -24.55 -4.64 11.90
C PRO A 90 -24.83 -3.26 12.48
N LEU A 91 -23.97 -2.29 12.16
CA LEU A 91 -24.07 -0.92 12.64
C LEU A 91 -24.57 0.01 11.54
N LYS A 92 -25.51 0.87 11.90
CA LYS A 92 -26.07 1.92 11.03
C LYS A 92 -25.60 3.28 11.52
N PHE A 93 -24.54 3.78 10.89
CA PHE A 93 -24.03 5.14 11.13
C PHE A 93 -24.79 6.16 10.28
N HIS A 94 -25.12 7.31 10.87
CA HIS A 94 -25.76 8.42 10.16
C HIS A 94 -24.71 9.48 9.80
N LYS A 95 -24.77 10.01 8.57
CA LYS A 95 -23.90 11.07 8.06
C LYS A 95 -24.71 12.33 7.79
N ASN A 96 -24.13 13.49 8.08
CA ASN A 96 -24.75 14.78 7.76
C ASN A 96 -24.52 15.13 6.27
N ASP A 97 -25.03 16.27 5.82
CA ASP A 97 -24.88 16.74 4.43
C ASP A 97 -23.40 16.95 4.04
N GLU A 98 -22.53 17.19 5.02
CA GLU A 98 -21.07 17.31 4.83
C GLU A 98 -20.34 15.95 4.82
N GLY A 99 -21.06 14.83 4.93
CA GLY A 99 -20.49 13.47 4.94
C GLY A 99 -19.83 13.05 6.27
N LYS A 100 -19.94 13.83 7.34
CA LYS A 100 -19.41 13.53 8.68
C LYS A 100 -20.40 12.70 9.49
N PHE A 101 -19.88 11.75 10.27
CA PHE A 101 -20.71 10.94 11.16
C PHE A 101 -21.28 11.77 12.31
N HIS A 102 -22.59 11.68 12.54
CA HIS A 102 -23.27 12.41 13.59
C HIS A 102 -24.32 11.55 14.29
N CYS A 103 -24.72 11.96 15.49
CA CYS A 103 -25.85 11.35 16.18
C CYS A 103 -27.17 11.81 15.54
N PRO A 104 -28.06 10.90 15.12
CA PRO A 104 -29.29 11.25 14.39
C PRO A 104 -30.31 12.02 15.24
N VAL A 105 -30.20 11.97 16.57
CA VAL A 105 -31.14 12.61 17.50
C VAL A 105 -30.62 13.95 18.03
N THR A 106 -29.34 13.99 18.39
CA THR A 106 -28.73 15.21 18.96
C THR A 106 -28.05 16.08 17.91
N TYR A 107 -27.94 15.61 16.67
CA TYR A 107 -27.22 16.23 15.57
C TYR A 107 -25.75 16.56 15.82
N LYS A 108 -25.19 16.12 16.96
CA LYS A 108 -23.78 16.31 17.31
C LYS A 108 -22.90 15.43 16.44
N VAL A 109 -21.90 16.05 15.81
CA VAL A 109 -20.88 15.35 15.02
C VAL A 109 -19.97 14.55 15.94
N PHE A 110 -19.70 13.29 15.59
CA PHE A 110 -18.80 12.43 16.33
C PHE A 110 -17.35 12.83 16.13
N ASN A 111 -16.58 12.85 17.21
CA ASN A 111 -15.14 13.13 17.20
C ASN A 111 -14.39 12.05 18.00
N GLN A 112 -13.07 12.18 18.16
CA GLN A 112 -12.25 11.18 18.87
C GLN A 112 -12.49 11.14 20.40
N HIS A 113 -13.21 12.12 20.94
CA HIS A 113 -13.54 12.28 22.36
C HIS A 113 -15.03 12.16 22.67
N THR A 114 -15.90 11.95 21.68
CA THR A 114 -17.33 11.73 21.92
C THR A 114 -17.57 10.32 22.44
N HIS A 115 -18.44 10.16 23.43
CA HIS A 115 -18.87 8.82 23.86
C HIS A 115 -19.93 8.29 22.88
N ILE A 116 -19.60 7.24 22.15
CA ILE A 116 -20.43 6.66 21.08
C ILE A 116 -20.91 5.29 21.52
N VAL A 117 -22.21 5.04 21.34
CA VAL A 117 -22.86 3.78 21.68
C VAL A 117 -23.75 3.30 20.54
N ALA A 118 -23.97 2.00 20.46
CA ALA A 118 -24.90 1.38 19.53
C ALA A 118 -25.92 0.51 20.26
N ASN A 119 -27.12 0.44 19.72
CA ASN A 119 -28.13 -0.51 20.16
C ASN A 119 -27.92 -1.85 19.45
N ARG A 120 -27.76 -2.93 20.20
CA ARG A 120 -27.56 -4.30 19.67
C ARG A 120 -28.74 -4.77 18.81
N LYS A 121 -29.97 -4.37 19.13
CA LYS A 121 -31.18 -4.84 18.45
C LYS A 121 -31.38 -4.14 17.10
N SER A 122 -31.38 -2.81 17.11
CA SER A 122 -31.67 -2.00 15.93
C SER A 122 -30.45 -1.73 15.04
N GLY A 123 -29.25 -1.81 15.63
CA GLY A 123 -27.97 -1.50 15.00
C GLY A 123 -27.67 0.00 14.91
N HIS A 124 -28.57 0.88 15.35
CA HIS A 124 -28.38 2.33 15.23
C HIS A 124 -27.34 2.86 16.23
N VAL A 125 -26.55 3.83 15.77
CA VAL A 125 -25.45 4.44 16.53
C VAL A 125 -25.86 5.82 17.04
N TYR A 126 -25.66 6.05 18.34
CA TYR A 126 -26.04 7.26 19.06
C TYR A 126 -24.87 7.83 19.88
N SER A 127 -24.98 9.10 20.27
CA SER A 127 -24.16 9.64 21.37
C SER A 127 -24.67 9.07 22.69
N TYR A 128 -23.76 8.77 23.63
CA TYR A 128 -24.16 8.29 24.96
C TYR A 128 -25.06 9.28 25.68
N GLU A 129 -24.82 10.58 25.50
CA GLU A 129 -25.65 11.66 26.03
C GLU A 129 -27.11 11.56 25.57
N ALA A 130 -27.37 11.14 24.32
CA ALA A 130 -28.73 10.95 23.81
C ALA A 130 -29.43 9.82 24.56
N ILE A 131 -28.77 8.67 24.70
CA ILE A 131 -29.32 7.50 25.41
C ILE A 131 -29.47 7.80 26.91
N GLU A 132 -28.52 8.50 27.51
CA GLU A 132 -28.57 8.88 28.92
C GLU A 132 -29.75 9.82 29.22
N ASN A 133 -29.93 10.85 28.40
CA ASN A 133 -30.98 11.84 28.63
C ASN A 133 -32.37 11.35 28.22
N LEU A 134 -32.49 10.68 27.07
CA LEU A 134 -33.78 10.33 26.49
C LEU A 134 -34.27 8.93 26.87
N CYS A 135 -33.36 7.99 27.13
CA CYS A 135 -33.75 6.64 27.56
C CYS A 135 -33.61 6.46 29.08
N LYS A 136 -32.40 6.68 29.61
CA LYS A 136 -32.08 6.36 31.01
C LYS A 136 -32.78 7.27 32.01
N LYS A 137 -32.71 8.59 31.83
CA LYS A 137 -33.38 9.56 32.73
C LYS A 137 -34.90 9.53 32.60
N ALA A 138 -35.42 9.36 31.39
CA ALA A 138 -36.86 9.26 31.13
C ALA A 138 -37.46 7.88 31.47
N LYS A 139 -36.63 6.89 31.84
CA LYS A 139 -37.03 5.48 32.04
C LYS A 139 -37.76 4.87 30.84
N ASN A 140 -37.47 5.35 29.63
CA ASN A 140 -38.08 4.90 28.39
C ASN A 140 -37.06 4.11 27.57
N TRP A 141 -37.16 2.79 27.59
CA TRP A 141 -36.19 1.89 26.96
C TRP A 141 -36.61 1.44 25.57
N ASN A 142 -37.00 2.41 24.74
CA ASN A 142 -37.33 2.21 23.34
C ASN A 142 -36.28 2.88 22.45
N ASP A 143 -35.94 2.24 21.34
CA ASP A 143 -34.98 2.77 20.38
C ASP A 143 -35.44 4.13 19.86
N LEU A 144 -34.52 5.10 19.80
CA LEU A 144 -34.85 6.49 19.53
C LEU A 144 -35.28 6.74 18.08
N LEU A 145 -35.04 5.80 17.16
CA LEU A 145 -35.46 5.91 15.76
C LEU A 145 -36.57 4.92 15.42
N THR A 146 -36.43 3.66 15.83
CA THR A 146 -37.39 2.60 15.44
C THR A 146 -38.50 2.39 16.45
N GLY A 147 -38.34 2.85 17.69
CA GLY A 147 -39.29 2.60 18.78
C GLY A 147 -39.26 1.17 19.32
N GLU A 148 -38.34 0.32 18.85
CA GLU A 148 -38.22 -1.06 19.32
C GLU A 148 -37.72 -1.10 20.78
N PRO A 149 -38.35 -1.92 21.65
CA PRO A 149 -37.91 -2.03 23.03
C PRO A 149 -36.54 -2.70 23.12
N PHE A 150 -35.63 -2.13 23.91
CA PHE A 150 -34.30 -2.69 24.18
C PHE A 150 -33.96 -2.60 25.67
N SER A 151 -32.87 -3.26 26.10
CA SER A 151 -32.45 -3.26 27.51
C SER A 151 -31.11 -2.57 27.71
N HIS A 152 -30.75 -2.25 28.96
CA HIS A 152 -29.42 -1.71 29.28
C HIS A 152 -28.28 -2.65 28.81
N SER A 153 -28.49 -3.97 28.81
CA SER A 153 -27.51 -4.95 28.34
C SER A 153 -27.34 -5.00 26.81
N ASP A 154 -28.24 -4.37 26.06
CA ASP A 154 -28.18 -4.28 24.61
C ASP A 154 -27.34 -3.07 24.14
N ILE A 155 -26.86 -2.23 25.06
CA ILE A 155 -26.00 -1.10 24.73
C ILE A 155 -24.56 -1.59 24.51
N ILE A 156 -24.03 -1.33 23.32
CA ILE A 156 -22.66 -1.62 22.94
C ILE A 156 -21.87 -0.31 22.91
N HIS A 157 -20.77 -0.22 23.66
CA HIS A 157 -19.93 0.96 23.71
C HIS A 157 -18.85 0.93 22.62
N ILE A 158 -19.08 1.66 21.51
CA ILE A 158 -18.12 1.75 20.40
C ILE A 158 -16.90 2.60 20.78
N GLN A 159 -17.14 3.72 21.47
CA GLN A 159 -16.10 4.64 21.89
C GLN A 159 -16.41 5.14 23.29
N ASN A 160 -15.54 4.85 24.25
CA ASN A 160 -15.59 5.44 25.58
C ASN A 160 -14.30 6.24 25.84
N PRO A 161 -14.37 7.58 25.99
CA PRO A 161 -13.20 8.39 26.33
C PRO A 161 -12.57 8.03 27.68
N ALA A 162 -13.38 7.51 28.63
CA ALA A 162 -12.90 7.09 29.94
C ALA A 162 -12.17 5.74 29.92
N ASP A 163 -12.46 4.88 28.94
CA ASP A 163 -11.82 3.57 28.77
C ASP A 163 -11.32 3.37 27.34
N ALA A 164 -10.19 4.02 27.04
CA ALA A 164 -9.56 3.96 25.72
C ALA A 164 -8.73 2.68 25.48
N LYS A 165 -8.55 1.83 26.50
CA LYS A 165 -7.61 0.70 26.46
C LYS A 165 -8.02 -0.38 25.45
N THR A 166 -9.32 -0.57 25.28
CA THR A 166 -9.90 -1.57 24.36
C THR A 166 -9.59 -1.30 22.89
N ARG A 167 -9.16 -0.08 22.54
CA ARG A 167 -8.88 0.35 21.15
C ARG A 167 -7.41 0.61 20.88
N TYR A 168 -6.53 0.30 21.82
CA TYR A 168 -5.10 0.43 21.58
C TYR A 168 -4.61 -0.64 20.61
N ILE A 169 -3.99 -0.18 19.51
CA ILE A 169 -3.55 -1.04 18.41
C ILE A 169 -2.53 -2.08 18.92
N GLU A 170 -1.68 -1.69 19.87
CA GLU A 170 -0.71 -2.58 20.54
C GLU A 170 -1.37 -3.76 21.27
N GLY A 171 -2.62 -3.57 21.74
CA GLY A 171 -3.37 -4.59 22.46
C GLY A 171 -4.08 -5.59 21.54
N PHE A 172 -4.08 -5.36 20.22
CA PHE A 172 -4.79 -6.22 19.30
C PHE A 172 -4.05 -7.54 19.09
N TYR A 173 -4.77 -8.65 19.29
CA TYR A 173 -4.23 -10.00 19.18
C TYR A 173 -3.53 -10.26 17.84
N HIS A 174 -4.15 -9.89 16.71
CA HIS A 174 -3.54 -10.08 15.39
C HIS A 174 -2.23 -9.29 15.20
N VAL A 175 -2.14 -8.08 15.77
CA VAL A 175 -0.94 -7.23 15.74
C VAL A 175 0.16 -7.83 16.61
N ARG A 176 -0.19 -8.31 17.81
CA ARG A 176 0.79 -8.91 18.74
C ARG A 176 1.35 -10.23 18.24
N GLU A 177 0.51 -11.07 17.65
CA GLU A 177 0.90 -12.39 17.14
C GLU A 177 1.53 -12.31 15.73
N GLY A 178 1.70 -11.11 15.16
CA GLY A 178 2.24 -10.92 13.82
C GLY A 178 1.39 -11.57 12.72
N GLN A 179 0.09 -11.77 12.99
CA GLN A 179 -0.88 -12.37 12.08
C GLN A 179 -1.43 -11.32 11.11
N ASP A 180 -0.55 -10.58 10.43
CA ASP A 180 -0.98 -9.58 9.47
C ASP A 180 -0.89 -10.10 8.03
N ALA A 181 -2.01 -9.95 7.32
CA ALA A 181 -2.06 -9.62 5.89
C ALA A 181 -2.08 -10.72 4.81
N GLU A 182 -2.42 -11.99 5.10
CA GLU A 182 -2.82 -12.88 3.99
C GLU A 182 -4.26 -12.65 3.51
N VAL A 183 -5.16 -12.15 4.37
CA VAL A 183 -6.60 -12.02 4.05
C VAL A 183 -6.89 -10.78 3.18
N ALA A 184 -6.05 -9.75 3.23
CA ALA A 184 -6.23 -8.52 2.45
C ALA A 184 -5.48 -8.51 1.10
N ALA A 185 -4.47 -9.38 0.93
CA ALA A 185 -3.58 -9.36 -0.23
C ALA A 185 -3.86 -10.49 -1.25
N LYS A 186 -4.43 -11.62 -0.81
CA LYS A 186 -4.91 -12.66 -1.71
C LYS A 186 -6.43 -12.65 -1.66
N GLY A 187 -7.06 -12.20 -2.75
CA GLY A 187 -8.46 -12.53 -3.00
C GLY A 187 -8.67 -14.04 -2.83
N VAL A 188 -9.89 -14.42 -2.48
CA VAL A 188 -10.29 -15.80 -2.17
C VAL A 188 -9.67 -16.80 -3.17
N PRO A 189 -8.83 -17.74 -2.75
CA PRO A 189 -8.51 -18.89 -3.59
C PRO A 189 -9.77 -19.75 -3.69
N ALA A 190 -10.27 -19.91 -4.93
CA ALA A 190 -11.24 -20.95 -5.23
C ALA A 190 -10.50 -22.29 -5.16
N GLU A 191 -10.67 -23.02 -4.06
CA GLU A 191 -10.23 -24.41 -4.00
C GLU A 191 -11.28 -25.30 -3.36
N LYS A 192 -11.37 -26.49 -3.93
CA LYS A 192 -12.55 -27.35 -4.02
C LYS A 192 -12.86 -28.09 -2.71
N ASP A 193 -14.13 -28.02 -2.36
CA ASP A 193 -14.99 -29.03 -1.74
C ASP A 193 -14.82 -29.53 -0.30
N SER A 194 -16.02 -29.77 0.26
CA SER A 194 -16.42 -30.63 1.38
C SER A 194 -16.30 -30.10 2.81
N MET A 195 -17.31 -29.35 3.28
CA MET A 195 -17.89 -29.59 4.61
C MET A 195 -19.27 -28.90 4.78
N LYS A 196 -20.22 -29.61 5.40
CA LYS A 196 -21.64 -29.25 5.57
C LYS A 196 -21.88 -27.87 6.21
N PRO A 197 -22.88 -27.08 5.76
CA PRO A 197 -23.14 -25.74 6.28
C PRO A 197 -23.91 -25.82 7.61
N ALA A 198 -23.21 -25.62 8.73
CA ALA A 198 -23.83 -25.48 10.04
C ALA A 198 -23.67 -24.04 10.55
N THR A 199 -24.28 -23.08 9.86
CA THR A 199 -24.60 -21.75 10.39
C THR A 199 -25.75 -21.20 9.57
N LYS A 200 -26.92 -20.94 10.20
CA LYS A 200 -28.03 -20.22 9.56
C LYS A 200 -27.49 -18.88 9.08
N LYS A 201 -27.30 -18.73 7.77
CA LYS A 201 -26.93 -17.45 7.16
C LYS A 201 -28.11 -16.51 7.37
N THR A 202 -27.90 -15.41 8.07
CA THR A 202 -28.89 -14.35 8.20
C THR A 202 -28.90 -13.54 6.91
N GLU A 203 -30.08 -13.18 6.39
CA GLU A 203 -30.28 -12.53 5.07
C GLU A 203 -29.37 -11.31 4.83
N TRP A 204 -29.07 -10.54 5.88
CA TRP A 204 -28.16 -9.39 5.78
C TRP A 204 -26.72 -9.78 5.44
N MET A 205 -26.24 -10.96 5.84
CA MET A 205 -24.90 -11.45 5.50
C MET A 205 -24.83 -11.82 4.02
N GLU A 206 -25.91 -12.36 3.45
CA GLU A 206 -25.97 -12.68 2.02
C GLU A 206 -26.02 -11.41 1.18
N ARG A 207 -26.82 -10.41 1.59
CA ARG A 207 -26.84 -9.11 0.92
C ARG A 207 -25.49 -8.40 0.96
N ILE A 208 -24.82 -8.36 2.11
CA ILE A 208 -23.50 -7.70 2.21
C ILE A 208 -22.42 -8.49 1.46
N LEU A 209 -22.44 -9.82 1.48
CA LEU A 209 -21.48 -10.61 0.69
C LEU A 209 -21.73 -10.49 -0.81
N ALA A 210 -23.00 -10.40 -1.24
CA ALA A 210 -23.37 -10.15 -2.63
C ALA A 210 -22.98 -8.73 -3.07
N GLU A 211 -23.33 -7.70 -2.29
CA GLU A 211 -22.93 -6.32 -2.55
C GLU A 211 -21.40 -6.13 -2.47
N ALA A 212 -20.72 -6.79 -1.54
CA ALA A 212 -19.25 -6.77 -1.46
C ALA A 212 -18.63 -7.50 -2.65
N GLY A 213 -19.22 -8.61 -3.10
CA GLY A 213 -18.82 -9.33 -4.30
C GLY A 213 -19.00 -8.49 -5.56
N GLU A 214 -20.17 -7.86 -5.74
CA GLU A 214 -20.46 -6.95 -6.85
C GLU A 214 -19.59 -5.68 -6.80
N LYS A 215 -19.34 -5.11 -5.61
CA LYS A 215 -18.43 -3.97 -5.43
C LYS A 215 -16.98 -4.38 -5.63
N GLU A 216 -16.57 -5.59 -5.25
CA GLU A 216 -15.22 -6.13 -5.50
C GLU A 216 -15.03 -6.42 -6.99
N GLU A 217 -16.02 -6.99 -7.66
CA GLU A 217 -16.05 -7.21 -9.10
C GLU A 217 -16.10 -5.89 -9.87
N ALA A 218 -16.89 -4.91 -9.42
CA ALA A 218 -16.91 -3.56 -9.98
C ALA A 218 -15.59 -2.83 -9.72
N ARG A 219 -14.94 -3.03 -8.56
CA ARG A 219 -13.62 -2.47 -8.25
C ARG A 219 -12.54 -3.16 -9.07
N LYS A 220 -12.62 -4.49 -9.27
CA LYS A 220 -11.73 -5.28 -10.15
C LYS A 220 -11.95 -4.94 -11.61
N ALA A 221 -13.18 -4.72 -12.04
CA ALA A 221 -13.55 -4.31 -13.39
C ALA A 221 -13.17 -2.85 -13.66
N ALA A 222 -13.32 -1.96 -12.67
CA ALA A 222 -12.79 -0.60 -12.74
C ALA A 222 -11.26 -0.60 -12.73
N HIS A 223 -10.63 -1.46 -11.92
CA HIS A 223 -9.17 -1.66 -11.88
C HIS A 223 -8.64 -2.22 -13.21
N ASN A 224 -9.33 -3.20 -13.81
CA ASN A 224 -9.02 -3.76 -15.14
C ASN A 224 -9.41 -2.85 -16.31
N LYS A 225 -10.39 -1.94 -16.15
CA LYS A 225 -10.66 -0.87 -17.12
C LYS A 225 -9.62 0.26 -17.05
N LEU A 226 -8.99 0.45 -15.89
CA LEU A 226 -7.98 1.48 -15.64
C LEU A 226 -6.55 1.01 -15.91
N ILE A 227 -6.32 -0.31 -15.95
CA ILE A 227 -5.08 -0.94 -16.38
C ILE A 227 -5.43 -1.81 -17.58
N PRO A 228 -5.14 -1.40 -18.83
CA PRO A 228 -5.15 -2.35 -19.93
C PRO A 228 -4.20 -3.49 -19.55
N ASN A 229 -4.72 -4.71 -19.48
CA ASN A 229 -3.96 -5.90 -19.18
C ASN A 229 -2.95 -6.13 -20.33
N MET A 230 -1.78 -5.49 -20.26
CA MET A 230 -0.73 -5.57 -21.28
C MET A 230 0.17 -6.82 -21.14
N TYR A 231 -0.05 -7.63 -20.10
CA TYR A 231 0.76 -8.81 -19.82
C TYR A 231 -0.08 -10.00 -19.38
N ALA A 232 -0.99 -10.44 -20.24
CA ALA A 232 -1.57 -11.77 -20.15
C ALA A 232 -1.52 -12.40 -21.53
N ASP A 233 -0.34 -12.90 -21.91
CA ASP A 233 -0.21 -14.07 -22.79
C ASP A 233 1.19 -14.65 -22.58
N GLY A 234 1.21 -15.80 -21.91
CA GLY A 234 2.42 -16.50 -21.53
C GLY A 234 2.08 -17.92 -21.10
N GLN A 235 1.59 -18.72 -22.05
CA GLN A 235 1.66 -20.18 -21.97
C GLN A 235 2.21 -20.71 -23.30
N GLY A 236 3.29 -21.46 -23.21
CA GLY A 236 4.10 -21.89 -24.34
C GLY A 236 3.62 -23.17 -25.02
N GLU A 237 4.04 -23.26 -26.28
CA GLU A 237 4.51 -24.44 -27.04
C GLU A 237 3.54 -25.61 -27.29
N THR A 238 3.28 -25.87 -28.59
CA THR A 238 3.89 -27.02 -29.27
C THR A 238 4.02 -26.75 -30.78
N ALA A 239 5.17 -27.13 -31.34
CA ALA A 239 5.48 -27.05 -32.76
C ALA A 239 4.95 -28.26 -33.53
N LYS A 240 4.53 -28.06 -34.79
CA LYS A 240 4.86 -28.93 -35.93
C LYS A 240 4.47 -28.30 -37.27
N ALA A 241 5.29 -28.63 -38.27
CA ALA A 241 5.40 -28.07 -39.62
C ALA A 241 4.23 -28.40 -40.56
N ALA A 242 4.00 -27.56 -41.57
CA ALA A 242 4.15 -27.88 -43.00
C ALA A 242 3.38 -26.88 -43.89
N ASP A 243 3.84 -26.84 -45.13
CA ASP A 243 3.54 -26.02 -46.30
C ASP A 243 2.07 -26.07 -46.80
N ALA A 244 1.76 -25.16 -47.75
CA ALA A 244 0.69 -25.18 -48.76
C ALA A 244 -0.49 -24.18 -48.65
N THR A 245 -0.45 -23.21 -49.59
CA THR A 245 -1.52 -22.75 -50.51
C THR A 245 -2.87 -22.18 -50.01
N ASN A 246 -3.17 -20.99 -50.54
CA ASN A 246 -4.46 -20.30 -50.76
C ASN A 246 -5.78 -21.12 -50.56
N VAL A 247 -6.78 -20.54 -49.89
CA VAL A 247 -8.01 -19.90 -50.43
C VAL A 247 -8.95 -19.54 -49.26
N GLY A 248 -9.70 -18.44 -49.40
CA GLY A 248 -10.40 -17.66 -48.37
C GLY A 248 -11.51 -18.33 -47.54
N SER A 249 -11.86 -17.66 -46.43
CA SER A 249 -13.25 -17.41 -46.02
C SER A 249 -13.29 -16.42 -44.85
N ASP A 250 -14.30 -15.56 -44.88
CA ASP A 250 -14.55 -14.44 -44.00
C ASP A 250 -14.61 -14.79 -42.51
N ALA A 251 -13.89 -14.03 -41.69
CA ALA A 251 -14.16 -13.87 -40.26
C ALA A 251 -13.89 -12.40 -39.87
N PRO A 252 -14.78 -11.74 -39.12
CA PRO A 252 -14.59 -10.35 -38.72
C PRO A 252 -13.39 -10.29 -37.77
N GLN A 253 -12.27 -9.73 -38.24
CA GLN A 253 -11.16 -9.35 -37.38
C GLN A 253 -11.69 -8.39 -36.33
N ALA A 254 -11.64 -8.80 -35.06
CA ALA A 254 -11.81 -7.89 -33.94
C ALA A 254 -10.83 -6.72 -34.12
N ALA A 255 -11.38 -5.55 -34.41
CA ALA A 255 -10.60 -4.36 -34.71
C ALA A 255 -9.65 -4.07 -33.55
N LYS A 256 -8.34 -4.03 -33.82
CA LYS A 256 -7.41 -3.32 -32.94
C LYS A 256 -7.89 -1.87 -32.89
N ILE A 257 -8.43 -1.45 -31.76
CA ILE A 257 -8.76 -0.04 -31.55
C ILE A 257 -7.42 0.69 -31.35
N GLU A 258 -6.84 1.16 -32.45
CA GLU A 258 -5.66 2.03 -32.44
C GLU A 258 -6.12 3.44 -32.05
N GLU A 259 -5.84 3.82 -30.80
CA GLU A 259 -6.10 5.17 -30.30
C GLU A 259 -5.17 6.16 -31.05
N LYS A 260 -5.77 6.96 -31.93
CA LYS A 260 -5.11 7.97 -32.77
C LYS A 260 -5.09 9.32 -32.05
N HIS A 261 -3.93 9.99 -32.01
CA HIS A 261 -3.72 11.31 -31.39
C HIS A 261 -3.63 12.44 -32.42
N SER A 262 -3.61 13.68 -31.92
CA SER A 262 -3.41 14.98 -32.60
C SER A 262 -2.96 14.92 -34.06
N ILE A 263 -3.72 15.62 -34.89
CA ILE A 263 -3.43 15.86 -36.30
C ILE A 263 -2.00 16.40 -36.44
N TYR A 264 -1.16 15.69 -37.17
CA TYR A 264 0.18 16.13 -37.51
C TYR A 264 0.31 16.23 -39.03
N THR A 265 1.09 17.20 -39.49
CA THR A 265 1.31 17.42 -40.91
C THR A 265 2.64 16.76 -41.30
N THR A 266 2.58 15.77 -42.19
CA THR A 266 3.80 15.23 -42.82
C THR A 266 4.38 16.30 -43.73
N HIS A 267 5.61 16.76 -43.47
CA HIS A 267 6.27 17.76 -44.32
C HIS A 267 7.24 17.03 -45.25
N ARG A 268 6.78 16.64 -46.43
CA ARG A 268 7.70 16.17 -47.47
C ARG A 268 8.26 17.42 -48.16
N MET A 269 9.51 17.77 -47.83
CA MET A 269 10.18 18.90 -48.43
C MET A 269 10.48 18.63 -49.91
N ALA A 270 10.40 19.67 -50.74
CA ALA A 270 10.86 19.57 -52.12
C ALA A 270 12.38 19.40 -52.13
N ALA A 271 12.88 18.47 -52.94
CA ALA A 271 14.31 18.22 -53.08
C ALA A 271 14.64 18.05 -54.57
N GLY A 272 15.76 18.64 -55.00
CA GLY A 272 16.28 18.52 -56.35
C GLY A 272 17.77 18.87 -56.36
N PHE A 273 18.63 17.86 -56.52
CA PHE A 273 20.08 18.05 -56.68
C PHE A 273 20.56 17.67 -58.10
N THR A 274 19.79 16.84 -58.80
CA THR A 274 19.91 16.55 -60.24
C THR A 274 18.54 16.76 -60.87
N SER A 275 18.43 16.76 -62.20
CA SER A 275 17.31 17.22 -63.05
C SER A 275 15.90 16.62 -62.78
N THR A 276 15.71 15.90 -61.68
CA THR A 276 14.42 15.39 -61.19
C THR A 276 14.01 16.21 -59.96
N ILE A 277 12.94 16.99 -60.10
CA ILE A 277 12.35 17.77 -58.99
C ILE A 277 11.33 16.89 -58.26
N VAL A 278 11.55 16.61 -56.98
CA VAL A 278 10.51 16.04 -56.13
C VAL A 278 9.66 17.19 -55.59
N GLN A 279 8.39 17.26 -56.00
CA GLN A 279 7.46 18.24 -55.46
C GLN A 279 7.15 17.91 -54.00
N GLY A 280 7.25 18.93 -53.13
CA GLY A 280 6.86 18.81 -51.75
C GLY A 280 5.33 18.68 -51.65
N SER A 281 4.87 17.74 -50.84
CA SER A 281 3.44 17.59 -50.51
C SER A 281 3.31 17.46 -49.00
N SER A 282 2.27 18.08 -48.45
CA SER A 282 1.93 17.95 -47.05
C SER A 282 0.58 17.28 -46.90
N LYS A 283 0.51 16.25 -46.06
CA LYS A 283 -0.74 15.56 -45.72
C LYS A 283 -0.95 15.65 -44.22
N GLN A 284 -2.18 15.96 -43.82
CA GLN A 284 -2.60 15.90 -42.42
C GLN A 284 -3.03 14.48 -42.10
N GLU A 285 -2.33 13.85 -41.16
CA GLU A 285 -2.61 12.49 -40.73
C GLU A 285 -2.70 12.46 -39.20
N TYR A 286 -3.44 11.49 -38.68
CA TYR A 286 -3.40 11.19 -37.25
C TYR A 286 -2.20 10.29 -36.98
N ARG A 287 -1.45 10.56 -35.90
CA ARG A 287 -0.39 9.66 -35.44
C ARG A 287 -0.88 8.79 -34.29
N GLU A 288 -0.27 7.63 -34.13
CA GLU A 288 -0.46 6.80 -32.94
C GLU A 288 0.06 7.55 -31.69
N LEU A 289 -0.62 7.35 -30.54
CA LEU A 289 -0.12 7.84 -29.26
C LEU A 289 1.22 7.18 -28.95
N THR A 290 2.21 7.98 -28.58
CA THR A 290 3.40 7.41 -27.94
C THR A 290 3.01 6.88 -26.56
N GLU A 291 3.70 5.85 -26.07
CA GLU A 291 3.44 5.30 -24.73
C GLU A 291 3.54 6.39 -23.64
N ARG A 292 4.49 7.32 -23.80
CA ARG A 292 4.66 8.47 -22.91
C ARG A 292 3.35 9.28 -22.79
N GLU A 293 2.73 9.60 -23.92
CA GLU A 293 1.50 10.40 -23.97
C GLU A 293 0.31 9.63 -23.44
N ARG A 294 0.26 8.32 -23.70
CA ARG A 294 -0.76 7.43 -23.15
C ARG A 294 -0.70 7.34 -21.62
N MET A 295 0.52 7.30 -21.06
CA MET A 295 0.74 7.15 -19.62
C MET A 295 0.72 8.47 -18.85
N GLN A 296 0.93 9.60 -19.52
CA GLN A 296 0.91 10.94 -18.90
C GLN A 296 -0.36 11.21 -18.06
N PRO A 297 -1.60 10.99 -18.54
CA PRO A 297 -2.80 11.22 -17.73
C PRO A 297 -2.91 10.27 -16.53
N PHE A 298 -2.28 9.10 -16.58
CA PHE A 298 -2.20 8.20 -15.43
C PHE A 298 -1.25 8.77 -14.37
N TYR A 299 -0.08 9.26 -14.78
CA TYR A 299 0.88 9.88 -13.88
C TYR A 299 0.31 11.13 -13.22
N ASP A 300 -0.35 12.01 -13.97
CA ASP A 300 -0.95 13.23 -13.43
C ASP A 300 -2.05 12.93 -12.41
N ARG A 301 -2.86 11.89 -12.63
CA ARG A 301 -3.83 11.40 -11.64
C ARG A 301 -3.16 10.88 -10.37
N CYS A 302 -2.05 10.14 -10.50
CA CYS A 302 -1.29 9.65 -9.35
C CYS A 302 -0.70 10.80 -8.51
N ARG A 303 -0.20 11.86 -9.18
CA ARG A 303 0.26 13.10 -8.53
C ARG A 303 -0.87 13.80 -7.77
N ASN A 304 -2.02 13.99 -8.42
CA ASN A 304 -3.17 14.68 -7.83
C ASN A 304 -3.75 13.93 -6.62
N LEU A 305 -3.80 12.60 -6.67
CA LEU A 305 -4.30 11.75 -5.58
C LEU A 305 -3.25 11.46 -4.49
N LYS A 306 -2.03 12.00 -4.61
CA LYS A 306 -0.90 11.77 -3.68
C LYS A 306 -0.66 10.29 -3.37
N LYS A 307 -0.78 9.43 -4.38
CA LYS A 307 -0.67 7.97 -4.21
C LYS A 307 0.76 7.56 -3.82
N LYS A 308 0.85 6.57 -2.94
CA LYS A 308 2.10 5.90 -2.55
C LYS A 308 2.04 4.43 -2.89
N GLY A 309 3.17 3.86 -3.30
CA GLY A 309 3.35 2.42 -3.46
C GLY A 309 4.05 1.82 -2.24
N TYR A 310 3.86 0.53 -1.98
CA TYR A 310 4.60 -0.19 -0.95
C TYR A 310 5.15 -1.48 -1.54
N VAL A 311 6.44 -1.73 -1.33
CA VAL A 311 7.13 -2.93 -1.83
C VAL A 311 8.00 -3.49 -0.71
N ARG A 312 8.07 -4.81 -0.61
CA ARG A 312 9.01 -5.51 0.28
C ARG A 312 10.10 -6.15 -0.55
N ILE A 313 11.35 -5.76 -0.30
CA ILE A 313 12.53 -6.45 -0.82
C ILE A 313 12.88 -7.54 0.20
N VAL A 314 12.78 -8.80 -0.24
CA VAL A 314 13.19 -9.97 0.54
C VAL A 314 14.58 -10.34 0.07
N THR A 315 15.55 -10.24 0.96
CA THR A 315 16.93 -10.66 0.67
C THR A 315 17.35 -11.80 1.60
N THR A 316 18.41 -12.48 1.20
CA THR A 316 19.14 -13.48 1.98
C THR A 316 19.48 -13.06 3.41
N GLN A 317 19.64 -11.76 3.69
CA GLN A 317 20.10 -11.27 5.00
C GLN A 317 19.17 -10.24 5.65
N GLY A 318 17.88 -10.30 5.31
CA GLY A 318 16.83 -9.51 5.93
C GLY A 318 15.90 -8.84 4.92
N ASN A 319 14.80 -8.29 5.43
CA ASN A 319 13.76 -7.70 4.61
C ASN A 319 13.76 -6.19 4.75
N LEU A 320 13.56 -5.48 3.64
CA LEU A 320 13.36 -4.04 3.61
C LEU A 320 11.94 -3.73 3.10
N ASN A 321 11.19 -2.93 3.85
CA ASN A 321 9.92 -2.40 3.39
C ASN A 321 10.16 -0.99 2.85
N LEU A 322 9.80 -0.78 1.59
CA LEU A 322 9.93 0.49 0.88
C LEU A 322 8.56 1.13 0.67
N GLU A 323 8.50 2.45 0.87
CA GLU A 323 7.42 3.32 0.43
C GLU A 323 7.89 4.06 -0.83
N LEU A 324 7.15 3.91 -1.92
CA LEU A 324 7.41 4.53 -3.22
C LEU A 324 6.59 5.82 -3.37
N HIS A 325 7.25 6.89 -3.79
CA HIS A 325 6.69 8.22 -3.98
C HIS A 325 6.13 8.40 -5.41
N ALA A 326 5.10 7.60 -5.74
CA ALA A 326 4.44 7.62 -7.05
C ALA A 326 3.73 8.96 -7.36
N ASP A 327 3.51 9.79 -6.35
CA ASP A 327 3.00 11.15 -6.43
C ASP A 327 4.03 12.20 -6.85
N MET A 328 5.33 11.93 -6.73
CA MET A 328 6.40 12.87 -7.06
C MET A 328 7.28 12.36 -8.19
N ALA A 329 7.65 11.07 -8.15
CA ALA A 329 8.46 10.39 -9.16
C ALA A 329 7.68 9.21 -9.79
N PRO A 330 6.57 9.47 -10.50
CA PRO A 330 5.69 8.43 -11.03
C PRO A 330 6.39 7.50 -12.02
N ARG A 331 7.29 8.01 -12.89
CA ARG A 331 7.94 7.17 -13.90
C ARG A 331 8.97 6.24 -13.28
N ALA A 332 9.76 6.74 -12.35
CA ALA A 332 10.71 5.90 -11.61
C ALA A 332 9.97 4.80 -10.83
N CYS A 333 8.86 5.15 -10.17
CA CYS A 333 8.03 4.16 -9.46
C CYS A 333 7.39 3.13 -10.41
N ASP A 334 6.86 3.56 -11.55
CA ASP A 334 6.26 2.66 -12.55
C ASP A 334 7.30 1.69 -13.12
N SER A 335 8.46 2.21 -13.57
CA SER A 335 9.57 1.39 -14.05
C SER A 335 9.99 0.34 -13.01
N PHE A 336 10.15 0.76 -11.75
CA PHE A 336 10.51 -0.13 -10.65
C PHE A 336 9.44 -1.20 -10.40
N LEU A 337 8.16 -0.84 -10.39
CA LEU A 337 7.05 -1.78 -10.18
C LEU A 337 6.90 -2.77 -11.34
N ARG A 338 7.11 -2.35 -12.58
CA ARG A 338 7.14 -3.24 -13.75
C ARG A 338 8.28 -4.26 -13.67
N HIS A 339 9.45 -3.84 -13.17
CA HIS A 339 10.54 -4.77 -12.87
C HIS A 339 10.19 -5.74 -11.74
N CYS A 340 9.49 -5.30 -10.70
CA CYS A 340 8.99 -6.20 -9.66
C CYS A 340 7.97 -7.21 -10.22
N ALA A 341 7.04 -6.77 -11.08
CA ALA A 341 6.04 -7.65 -11.70
C ALA A 341 6.66 -8.71 -12.62
N SER A 342 7.69 -8.34 -13.37
CA SER A 342 8.46 -9.24 -14.24
C SER A 342 9.54 -10.03 -13.52
N LYS A 343 9.62 -9.95 -12.18
CA LYS A 343 10.63 -10.64 -11.35
C LYS A 343 12.07 -10.29 -11.76
N TYR A 344 12.29 -9.13 -12.35
CA TYR A 344 13.58 -8.72 -12.91
C TYR A 344 14.69 -8.62 -11.85
N TYR A 345 14.34 -8.20 -10.63
CA TYR A 345 15.29 -8.06 -9.52
C TYR A 345 15.57 -9.38 -8.79
N GLU A 346 14.90 -10.49 -9.12
CA GLU A 346 15.22 -11.79 -8.53
C GLU A 346 16.67 -12.17 -8.87
N ASP A 347 17.39 -12.66 -7.86
CA ASP A 347 18.82 -13.04 -7.93
C ASP A 347 19.80 -11.90 -8.29
N THR A 348 19.35 -10.65 -8.27
CA THR A 348 20.25 -9.50 -8.42
C THR A 348 20.93 -9.17 -7.08
N ILE A 349 22.20 -8.77 -7.13
CA ILE A 349 22.97 -8.47 -5.93
C ILE A 349 23.10 -6.98 -5.64
N PHE A 350 23.31 -6.66 -4.36
CA PHE A 350 23.91 -5.39 -3.95
C PHE A 350 25.42 -5.46 -4.15
N HIS A 351 25.88 -4.87 -5.26
CA HIS A 351 27.25 -5.04 -5.75
C HIS A 351 28.23 -3.96 -5.27
N ARG A 352 27.74 -2.86 -4.69
CA ARG A 352 28.57 -1.78 -4.16
C ARG A 352 28.01 -1.28 -2.85
N CYS A 353 28.84 -1.23 -1.82
CA CYS A 353 28.47 -0.81 -0.48
C CYS A 353 29.56 0.11 0.08
N ILE A 354 29.21 1.36 0.38
CA ILE A 354 30.15 2.33 0.94
C ILE A 354 29.63 2.81 2.29
N ARG A 355 30.39 2.52 3.34
CA ARG A 355 30.06 2.91 4.70
C ARG A 355 29.89 4.43 4.82
N ASN A 356 28.90 4.88 5.59
CA ASN A 356 28.49 6.28 5.73
C ASN A 356 28.03 6.96 4.43
N PHE A 357 27.79 6.21 3.35
CA PHE A 357 27.31 6.76 2.09
C PHE A 357 26.04 6.06 1.62
N MET A 358 26.17 4.93 0.90
CA MET A 358 25.02 4.21 0.34
C MET A 358 25.38 2.77 -0.04
N ILE A 359 24.34 1.99 -0.33
CA ILE A 359 24.44 0.66 -0.95
C ILE A 359 23.69 0.66 -2.28
N GLN A 360 24.28 0.09 -3.34
CA GLN A 360 23.77 0.10 -4.71
C GLN A 360 23.48 -1.32 -5.21
N GLY A 361 22.37 -1.48 -5.93
CA GLY A 361 21.87 -2.73 -6.47
C GLY A 361 21.06 -2.52 -7.75
N GLY A 362 20.41 -3.59 -8.23
CA GLY A 362 19.54 -3.54 -9.42
C GLY A 362 20.28 -3.61 -10.76
N ARG A 363 21.55 -4.02 -10.76
CA ARG A 363 22.37 -4.23 -11.98
C ARG A 363 22.17 -5.64 -12.53
N ALA A 364 21.59 -5.77 -13.72
CA ALA A 364 21.28 -7.10 -14.28
C ALA A 364 22.51 -7.86 -14.77
N GLU A 365 23.57 -7.16 -15.17
CA GLU A 365 24.82 -7.79 -15.61
C GLU A 365 25.51 -8.58 -14.48
N LEU A 366 25.19 -8.26 -13.23
CA LEU A 366 25.74 -8.91 -12.03
C LEU A 366 24.73 -9.88 -11.38
N ARG A 367 23.65 -10.24 -12.09
CA ARG A 367 22.70 -11.24 -11.60
C ARG A 367 23.41 -12.58 -11.44
N GLU A 368 23.24 -13.22 -10.28
CA GLU A 368 23.82 -14.52 -9.99
C GLU A 368 22.70 -15.57 -9.99
N PRO A 369 22.37 -16.16 -11.15
CA PRO A 369 21.19 -16.99 -11.30
C PRO A 369 21.21 -18.18 -10.33
N SER A 370 20.16 -18.31 -9.53
CA SER A 370 19.85 -19.55 -8.83
C SER A 370 19.13 -20.53 -9.77
N THR A 371 19.14 -21.82 -9.46
CA THR A 371 18.47 -22.90 -10.22
C THR A 371 16.95 -22.68 -10.43
N LYS A 372 16.36 -21.61 -9.88
CA LYS A 372 14.94 -21.25 -9.95
C LYS A 372 14.63 -19.98 -10.76
N ALA A 373 15.62 -19.24 -11.26
CA ALA A 373 15.37 -18.06 -12.08
C ALA A 373 14.84 -18.45 -13.46
N GLY A 374 13.66 -17.94 -13.83
CA GLY A 374 13.07 -18.17 -15.14
C GLY A 374 14.00 -17.72 -16.27
N ARG A 375 14.11 -18.54 -17.33
CA ARG A 375 15.05 -18.38 -18.45
C ARG A 375 14.87 -17.13 -19.34
N ASN A 376 13.99 -16.20 -18.98
CA ASN A 376 13.54 -15.09 -19.84
C ASN A 376 13.68 -13.70 -19.18
N VAL A 377 14.82 -13.41 -18.53
CA VAL A 377 15.09 -12.09 -17.95
C VAL A 377 16.25 -11.43 -18.69
N SER A 378 16.12 -10.15 -19.04
CA SER A 378 17.18 -9.40 -19.75
C SER A 378 18.50 -9.47 -18.99
N SER A 379 19.57 -9.79 -19.72
CA SER A 379 20.95 -9.82 -19.23
C SER A 379 21.57 -8.42 -19.10
N ARG A 380 20.96 -7.42 -19.75
CA ARG A 380 21.35 -6.01 -19.67
C ARG A 380 20.41 -5.21 -18.77
N SER A 381 20.97 -4.18 -18.15
CA SER A 381 20.23 -3.16 -17.41
C SER A 381 19.33 -2.39 -18.38
N ILE A 382 18.02 -2.49 -18.15
CA ILE A 382 16.96 -1.87 -18.97
C ILE A 382 15.96 -1.17 -18.05
N SER A 383 15.17 -0.24 -18.56
CA SER A 383 14.00 0.26 -17.83
C SER A 383 12.83 -0.72 -17.91
N GLY A 384 11.82 -0.51 -17.06
CA GLY A 384 10.59 -1.31 -17.04
C GLY A 384 9.62 -0.96 -18.18
N PHE A 385 9.95 0.04 -19.00
CA PHE A 385 9.11 0.44 -20.12
C PHE A 385 9.33 -0.48 -21.34
N PRO A 386 8.31 -0.67 -22.20
CA PRO A 386 8.45 -1.24 -23.53
C PRO A 386 9.69 -0.72 -24.26
N GLY A 387 10.50 -1.66 -24.77
CA GLY A 387 11.78 -1.37 -25.43
C GLY A 387 12.96 -1.11 -24.49
N GLY A 388 12.73 -1.01 -23.17
CA GLY A 388 13.80 -0.93 -22.16
C GLY A 388 14.62 0.35 -22.19
N ALA A 389 14.13 1.41 -22.86
CA ALA A 389 14.87 2.65 -23.07
C ALA A 389 15.08 3.46 -21.77
N PRO A 390 16.19 4.20 -21.62
CA PRO A 390 16.40 5.06 -20.46
C PRO A 390 15.33 6.15 -20.33
N PHE A 391 14.92 6.45 -19.10
CA PHE A 391 13.95 7.52 -18.82
C PHE A 391 14.61 8.75 -18.16
N GLU A 392 13.93 9.89 -18.25
CA GLU A 392 14.43 11.18 -17.79
C GLU A 392 14.29 11.33 -16.27
N ASN A 393 15.19 12.12 -15.67
CA ASN A 393 15.17 12.38 -14.24
C ASN A 393 13.88 13.08 -13.78
N GLU A 394 13.42 12.75 -12.57
CA GLU A 394 12.28 13.40 -11.90
C GLU A 394 12.77 13.98 -10.56
N PHE A 395 12.68 15.30 -10.41
CA PHE A 395 13.15 16.00 -9.20
C PHE A 395 11.98 16.74 -8.55
N ASP A 396 11.96 16.73 -7.21
CA ASP A 396 11.00 17.45 -6.39
C ASP A 396 11.75 18.10 -5.23
N SER A 397 11.46 19.36 -4.92
CA SER A 397 12.15 20.12 -3.86
C SER A 397 11.92 19.53 -2.46
N ARG A 398 10.84 18.76 -2.27
CA ARG A 398 10.52 18.07 -1.00
C ARG A 398 11.32 16.78 -0.83
N LEU A 399 11.88 16.24 -1.91
CA LEU A 399 12.67 15.03 -1.90
C LEU A 399 14.15 15.39 -1.91
N VAL A 400 14.80 15.18 -0.77
CA VAL A 400 16.23 15.41 -0.56
C VAL A 400 16.89 14.15 -0.02
N HIS A 401 18.17 13.96 -0.34
CA HIS A 401 18.97 12.83 0.14
C HIS A 401 19.42 13.06 1.60
N GLN A 402 18.46 13.22 2.50
CA GLN A 402 18.68 13.48 3.91
C GLN A 402 18.40 12.23 4.73
N GLY A 403 19.38 11.84 5.56
CA GLY A 403 19.26 10.73 6.48
C GLY A 403 19.43 9.35 5.85
N ILE A 404 19.07 8.34 6.65
CA ILE A 404 19.16 6.92 6.30
C ILE A 404 17.90 6.46 5.57
N GLY A 405 18.07 5.59 4.58
CA GLY A 405 16.98 4.88 3.94
C GLY A 405 16.30 5.63 2.79
N VAL A 406 16.90 6.68 2.23
CA VAL A 406 16.39 7.29 0.99
C VAL A 406 16.71 6.37 -0.18
N VAL A 407 15.72 6.09 -1.04
CA VAL A 407 15.87 5.24 -2.22
C VAL A 407 15.85 6.11 -3.48
N ALA A 408 16.92 6.03 -4.27
CA ALA A 408 17.10 6.85 -5.46
C ALA A 408 17.71 6.06 -6.62
N MET A 409 17.46 6.52 -7.84
CA MET A 409 17.98 5.92 -9.07
C MET A 409 19.48 6.19 -9.23
N ALA A 410 20.26 5.16 -9.52
CA ALA A 410 21.63 5.31 -9.99
C ALA A 410 21.60 5.66 -11.48
N ASN A 411 22.46 6.59 -11.89
CA ASN A 411 22.52 7.07 -13.25
C ASN A 411 23.95 7.51 -13.62
N ASP A 412 24.22 7.65 -14.91
CA ASP A 412 25.53 8.04 -15.45
C ASP A 412 25.67 9.58 -15.59
N GLY A 413 24.85 10.35 -14.90
CA GLY A 413 24.85 11.82 -14.93
C GLY A 413 24.21 12.46 -16.18
N SER A 414 23.80 11.67 -17.18
CA SER A 414 23.08 12.17 -18.35
C SER A 414 21.59 12.39 -18.06
N LYS A 415 20.96 13.40 -18.69
CA LYS A 415 19.54 13.75 -18.47
C LYS A 415 18.54 12.59 -18.65
N ARG A 416 18.91 11.59 -19.48
CA ARG A 416 18.14 10.37 -19.75
C ARG A 416 19.02 9.14 -19.58
N SER A 417 19.26 8.73 -18.34
CA SER A 417 20.12 7.57 -18.04
C SER A 417 19.59 6.70 -16.91
N ASN A 418 18.32 6.86 -16.50
CA ASN A 418 17.72 5.97 -15.52
C ASN A 418 17.27 4.68 -16.18
N LEU A 419 17.72 3.55 -15.63
CA LEU A 419 17.39 2.19 -16.08
C LEU A 419 16.78 1.42 -14.89
N SER A 420 17.49 0.42 -14.37
CA SER A 420 17.06 -0.43 -13.24
C SER A 420 17.90 -0.26 -11.98
N GLU A 421 19.09 0.34 -12.07
CA GLU A 421 19.99 0.47 -10.92
C GLU A 421 19.48 1.52 -9.93
N PHE A 422 19.55 1.19 -8.64
CA PHE A 422 19.13 2.07 -7.56
C PHE A 422 20.10 1.94 -6.37
N PHE A 423 20.10 2.95 -5.51
CA PHE A 423 20.84 2.94 -4.26
C PHE A 423 19.97 3.35 -3.09
N ILE A 424 20.38 2.90 -1.90
CA ILE A 424 19.76 3.22 -0.62
C ILE A 424 20.80 3.92 0.25
N THR A 425 20.47 5.09 0.77
CA THR A 425 21.41 5.89 1.57
C THR A 425 21.60 5.32 2.98
N PHE A 426 22.84 5.33 3.48
CA PHE A 426 23.12 5.10 4.91
C PHE A 426 23.14 6.42 5.70
N LYS A 427 23.57 7.51 5.05
CA LYS A 427 23.71 8.84 5.64
C LYS A 427 23.26 9.91 4.64
N SER A 428 23.08 11.14 5.12
CA SER A 428 22.77 12.29 4.26
C SER A 428 23.84 12.51 3.19
N CYS A 429 23.43 12.61 1.93
CA CYS A 429 24.28 12.87 0.78
C CYS A 429 23.63 13.92 -0.15
N GLU A 430 23.38 15.10 0.39
CA GLU A 430 22.66 16.19 -0.29
C GLU A 430 23.35 16.72 -1.56
N HIS A 431 24.64 16.44 -1.75
CA HIS A 431 25.37 16.73 -2.99
C HIS A 431 24.85 15.94 -4.22
N LEU A 432 23.98 14.94 -3.99
CA LEU A 432 23.26 14.16 -4.99
C LEU A 432 21.87 14.73 -5.31
N ASN A 433 21.40 15.76 -4.58
CA ASN A 433 20.13 16.42 -4.84
C ASN A 433 20.12 16.99 -6.27
N ASN A 434 18.98 16.87 -6.95
CA ASN A 434 18.80 17.28 -8.36
C ASN A 434 19.75 16.59 -9.37
N LYS A 435 20.42 15.51 -8.97
CA LYS A 435 21.22 14.65 -9.88
C LYS A 435 20.60 13.27 -10.01
N HIS A 436 20.12 12.71 -8.90
CA HIS A 436 19.49 11.40 -8.83
C HIS A 436 18.00 11.51 -8.51
N THR A 437 17.18 10.72 -9.21
CA THR A 437 15.73 10.68 -9.00
C THR A 437 15.43 9.94 -7.71
N ILE A 438 14.99 10.64 -6.67
CA ILE A 438 14.48 10.03 -5.45
C ILE A 438 13.06 9.53 -5.72
N PHE A 439 12.83 8.25 -5.52
CA PHE A 439 11.53 7.63 -5.82
C PHE A 439 10.94 6.85 -4.65
N GLY A 440 11.64 6.75 -3.51
CA GLY A 440 11.09 6.13 -2.32
C GLY A 440 11.95 6.28 -1.07
N ARG A 441 11.50 5.62 -0.01
CA ARG A 441 12.20 5.55 1.28
C ARG A 441 11.96 4.21 1.97
N VAL A 442 12.91 3.79 2.80
CA VAL A 442 12.79 2.62 3.67
C VAL A 442 11.92 2.98 4.88
N VAL A 443 10.79 2.29 5.02
CA VAL A 443 9.85 2.46 6.15
C VAL A 443 9.93 1.31 7.15
N GLY A 444 10.60 0.21 6.82
CA GLY A 444 10.85 -0.89 7.74
C GLY A 444 12.12 -1.66 7.36
N GLY A 445 12.83 -2.16 8.38
CA GLY A 445 14.11 -2.86 8.19
C GLY A 445 15.35 -1.97 8.24
N LEU A 446 15.28 -0.79 8.87
CA LEU A 446 16.46 0.09 9.01
C LEU A 446 17.61 -0.59 9.76
N ASP A 447 17.33 -1.52 10.69
CA ASP A 447 18.37 -2.30 11.39
C ASP A 447 19.09 -3.27 10.44
N VAL A 448 18.40 -3.78 9.43
CA VAL A 448 19.00 -4.59 8.36
C VAL A 448 19.98 -3.71 7.57
N LEU A 449 19.55 -2.51 7.21
CA LEU A 449 20.37 -1.56 6.47
C LEU A 449 21.63 -1.15 7.26
N ARG A 450 21.51 -0.89 8.58
CA ARG A 450 22.67 -0.63 9.47
C ARG A 450 23.63 -1.82 9.58
N ARG A 451 23.12 -3.06 9.52
CA ARG A 451 23.98 -4.24 9.45
C ARG A 451 24.72 -4.32 8.11
N TRP A 452 24.06 -3.95 7.02
CA TRP A 452 24.68 -3.92 5.69
C TRP A 452 25.76 -2.85 5.56
N GLU A 453 25.61 -1.73 6.27
CA GLU A 453 26.63 -0.68 6.31
C GLU A 453 27.98 -1.15 6.87
N ASN A 454 27.98 -2.14 7.77
CA ASN A 454 29.18 -2.66 8.42
C ASN A 454 29.76 -3.91 7.73
N LEU A 455 29.36 -4.17 6.48
CA LEU A 455 29.91 -5.31 5.73
C LEU A 455 31.34 -5.06 5.29
N GLU A 456 32.13 -6.13 5.31
CA GLU A 456 33.47 -6.11 4.73
C GLU A 456 33.37 -6.07 3.20
N THR A 457 34.06 -5.09 2.63
CA THR A 457 34.09 -4.81 1.20
C THR A 457 35.50 -4.97 0.66
N ASP A 458 35.60 -5.33 -0.62
CA ASP A 458 36.87 -5.37 -1.33
C ASP A 458 37.37 -3.95 -1.70
N LYS A 459 38.49 -3.88 -2.42
CA LYS A 459 39.10 -2.61 -2.89
C LYS A 459 38.22 -1.83 -3.88
N LYS A 460 37.16 -2.43 -4.42
CA LYS A 460 36.20 -1.82 -5.36
C LYS A 460 34.84 -1.57 -4.70
N ASP A 461 34.80 -1.56 -3.36
CA ASP A 461 33.59 -1.40 -2.55
C ASP A 461 32.54 -2.51 -2.77
N LYS A 462 32.93 -3.65 -3.36
CA LYS A 462 32.03 -4.81 -3.52
C LYS A 462 32.02 -5.62 -2.22
N PRO A 463 30.86 -5.93 -1.62
CA PRO A 463 30.79 -6.79 -0.44
C PRO A 463 31.38 -8.18 -0.74
N LEU A 464 32.17 -8.72 0.19
CA LEU A 464 32.74 -10.08 0.06
C LEU A 464 31.64 -11.15 -0.06
N ASN A 465 30.54 -10.96 0.69
CA ASN A 465 29.32 -11.76 0.61
C ASN A 465 28.15 -10.86 0.17
N PRO A 466 27.97 -10.65 -1.14
CA PRO A 466 26.94 -9.77 -1.67
C PRO A 466 25.54 -10.33 -1.42
N ARG A 467 24.59 -9.43 -1.15
CA ARG A 467 23.22 -9.79 -0.74
C ARG A 467 22.36 -9.99 -1.98
N ARG A 468 21.79 -11.18 -2.12
CA ARG A 468 20.75 -11.54 -3.09
C ARG A 468 19.37 -11.35 -2.47
#